data_AF-A0A7V2JNU3-F1
#
_entry.id   AF-A0A7V2JNU3-F1
#
_cell.length_a   1.000
_cell.length_b   1.000
_cell.length_c   1.000
_cell.angle_alpha   90.00
_cell.angle_beta   90.00
_cell.angle_gamma   90.00
#
_symmetry.space_group_name_H-M   'P 1'
#
loop_
_entity.id
_entity.type
_entity.pdbx_description
1 polymer ?
#
loop_
_entity_poly.entity_id
_entity_poly.type
_entity_poly.pdbx_seq_one_letter_code
_entity_poly.pdbx_strand_id
1 'polypeptide(L)'
;MNPNLAQFIGPNQTTALAEMGEESRVEIVAGLLETIENMPESYGQDGKGDQAIAYLHYFNFSMDWYITERDSDPDGAGQIQAFGLADLGYGPELGYISIAELIRHNVELDFYFDPKTLAEIKA
;
A
#
# COMPACT_ATOMS: atom_id res chain seq x y z
N MET A 1 6.22 6.78 13.20
CA MET A 1 4.89 7.42 13.18
C MET A 1 3.84 6.33 13.44
N ASN A 2 2.80 6.59 14.23
CA ASN A 2 1.66 5.66 14.28
C ASN A 2 0.88 5.83 12.97
N PRO A 3 0.76 4.80 12.13
CA PRO A 3 0.09 4.95 10.84
C PRO A 3 -1.39 5.32 11.03
N ASN A 4 -1.86 6.27 10.23
CA ASN A 4 -3.27 6.61 10.13
C ASN A 4 -3.85 5.92 8.90
N LEU A 5 -4.67 4.88 9.11
CA LEU A 5 -5.25 4.10 8.01
C LEU A 5 -6.01 4.97 7.00
N ALA A 6 -6.60 6.09 7.42
CA ALA A 6 -7.30 7.02 6.52
C ALA A 6 -6.40 7.68 5.46
N GLN A 7 -5.07 7.61 5.60
CA GLN A 7 -4.13 8.07 4.56
C GLN A 7 -3.79 6.98 3.53
N PHE A 8 -4.30 5.75 3.72
CA PHE A 8 -4.03 4.59 2.88
C PHE A 8 -5.29 4.02 2.22
N ILE A 9 -6.50 4.36 2.69
CA ILE A 9 -7.74 3.83 2.13
C ILE A 9 -8.71 4.93 1.73
N GLY A 10 -9.53 4.63 0.71
CA GLY A 10 -10.57 5.55 0.22
C GLY A 10 -11.85 5.56 1.06
N PRO A 11 -12.78 6.50 0.75
CA PRO A 11 -14.04 6.63 1.46
C PRO A 11 -14.91 5.38 1.36
N ASN A 12 -14.94 4.70 0.21
CA ASN A 12 -15.72 3.46 0.04
C ASN A 12 -15.26 2.36 1.00
N GLN A 13 -13.95 2.14 1.10
CA GLN A 13 -13.36 1.17 2.00
C GLN A 13 -13.53 1.57 3.48
N THR A 14 -13.47 2.87 3.78
CA THR A 14 -13.77 3.40 5.12
C THR A 14 -15.22 3.10 5.51
N THR A 15 -16.19 3.32 4.62
CA THR A 15 -17.60 2.98 4.84
C THR A 15 -17.80 1.47 4.98
N ALA A 16 -17.18 0.67 4.12
CA ALA A 16 -17.25 -0.79 4.21
C ALA A 16 -16.76 -1.29 5.57
N LEU A 17 -15.58 -0.84 6.03
CA LEU A 17 -15.07 -1.16 7.37
C LEU A 17 -16.03 -0.73 8.48
N ALA A 18 -16.69 0.43 8.36
CA ALA A 18 -17.64 0.89 9.37
C ALA A 18 -18.90 0.02 9.46
N GLU A 19 -19.33 -0.57 8.34
CA GLU A 19 -20.50 -1.44 8.23
C GLU A 19 -20.19 -2.92 8.57
N MET A 20 -18.91 -3.29 8.61
CA MET A 20 -18.46 -4.63 9.00
C MET A 20 -18.70 -4.92 10.49
N GLY A 21 -18.85 -6.21 10.80
CA GLY A 21 -18.90 -6.69 12.18
C GLY A 21 -17.62 -6.32 12.95
N GLU A 22 -17.78 -6.00 14.23
CA GLU A 22 -16.69 -5.44 15.06
C GLU A 22 -15.44 -6.32 15.09
N GLU A 23 -15.60 -7.64 15.28
CA GLU A 23 -14.48 -8.58 15.34
C GLU A 23 -13.65 -8.57 14.06
N SER A 24 -14.28 -8.79 12.89
CA SER A 24 -13.60 -8.79 11.59
C SER A 24 -12.98 -7.43 11.27
N ARG A 25 -13.65 -6.32 11.61
CA ARG A 25 -13.11 -4.97 11.42
C ARG A 25 -11.84 -4.76 12.24
N VAL A 26 -11.85 -5.15 13.51
CA VAL A 26 -10.69 -4.99 14.41
C VAL A 26 -9.51 -5.80 13.90
N GLU A 27 -9.73 -7.04 13.48
CA GLU A 27 -8.69 -7.91 12.93
C GLU A 27 -8.04 -7.30 11.68
N ILE A 28 -8.83 -6.88 10.69
CA ILE A 28 -8.33 -6.29 9.45
C ILE A 28 -7.59 -4.98 9.72
N VAL A 29 -8.18 -4.08 10.50
CA VAL A 29 -7.56 -2.78 10.79
C VAL A 29 -6.26 -2.95 11.56
N ALA A 30 -6.21 -3.86 12.54
CA ALA A 30 -4.99 -4.12 13.29
C ALA A 30 -3.88 -4.69 12.40
N GLY A 31 -4.19 -5.69 11.55
CA GLY A 31 -3.21 -6.28 10.65
C GLY A 31 -2.67 -5.30 9.60
N LEU A 32 -3.53 -4.44 9.06
CA LEU A 32 -3.11 -3.38 8.14
C LEU A 32 -2.21 -2.35 8.82
N LEU A 33 -2.59 -1.89 10.02
CA LEU A 33 -1.78 -0.93 10.77
C LEU A 33 -0.42 -1.53 11.15
N GLU A 34 -0.37 -2.79 11.56
CA GLU A 34 0.87 -3.50 11.86
C GLU A 34 1.76 -3.63 10.61
N THR A 35 1.18 -3.99 9.47
CA THR A 35 1.92 -4.10 8.19
C THR A 35 2.48 -2.74 7.79
N ILE A 36 1.65 -1.70 7.81
CA ILE A 36 2.08 -0.34 7.48
C ILE A 36 3.13 0.13 8.48
N GLU A 37 3.00 -0.17 9.77
CA GLU A 37 3.94 0.27 10.81
C GLU A 37 5.36 -0.29 10.57
N ASN A 38 5.42 -1.56 10.18
CA ASN A 38 6.67 -2.32 10.04
C ASN A 38 7.26 -2.33 8.62
N MET A 39 6.51 -1.92 7.60
CA MET A 39 7.06 -1.87 6.25
C MET A 39 8.17 -0.81 6.14
N PRO A 40 9.17 -1.02 5.28
CA PRO A 40 10.27 -0.08 5.10
C PRO A 40 9.78 1.32 4.68
N GLU A 41 10.48 2.34 5.15
CA GLU A 41 10.36 3.71 4.65
C GLU A 41 11.23 3.89 3.39
N SER A 42 11.13 5.05 2.74
CA SER A 42 11.93 5.41 1.56
C SER A 42 13.40 4.99 1.67
N TYR A 43 13.90 4.30 0.64
CA TYR A 43 15.25 3.73 0.54
C TYR A 43 15.55 2.55 1.47
N GLY A 44 14.58 2.08 2.26
CA GLY A 44 14.76 0.95 3.18
C GLY A 44 15.00 -0.40 2.49
N GLN A 45 14.74 -0.50 1.18
CA GLN A 45 14.99 -1.68 0.35
C GLN A 45 15.93 -1.41 -0.82
N ASP A 46 16.66 -0.29 -0.81
CA ASP A 46 17.61 0.04 -1.88
C ASP A 46 18.64 -1.08 -2.11
N GLY A 47 18.99 -1.30 -3.37
CA GLY A 47 19.91 -2.35 -3.80
C GLY A 47 19.34 -3.78 -3.79
N LYS A 48 18.10 -4.03 -3.34
CA LYS A 48 17.50 -5.38 -3.36
C LYS A 48 16.95 -5.81 -4.73
N GLY A 49 16.69 -4.86 -5.64
CA GLY A 49 16.11 -5.15 -6.96
C GLY A 49 14.82 -5.99 -6.85
N ASP A 50 14.72 -7.08 -7.60
CA ASP A 50 13.54 -7.95 -7.57
C ASP A 50 13.35 -8.72 -6.26
N GLN A 51 14.31 -8.67 -5.33
CA GLN A 51 14.18 -9.22 -3.98
C GLN A 51 13.57 -8.22 -2.99
N ALA A 52 13.25 -6.99 -3.41
CA ALA A 52 12.44 -6.08 -2.61
C ALA A 52 11.06 -6.71 -2.36
N ILE A 53 10.54 -6.53 -1.14
CA ILE A 53 9.25 -7.05 -0.71
C ILE A 53 8.20 -5.97 -0.93
N ALA A 54 7.13 -6.28 -1.65
CA ALA A 54 5.92 -5.48 -1.64
C ALA A 54 5.10 -5.83 -0.41
N TYR A 55 4.67 -4.83 0.35
CA TYR A 55 3.90 -4.98 1.58
C TYR A 55 2.43 -4.62 1.41
N LEU A 56 2.12 -3.70 0.50
CA LEU A 56 0.75 -3.31 0.18
C LEU A 56 0.49 -3.55 -1.30
N HIS A 57 -0.77 -3.82 -1.64
CA HIS A 57 -1.25 -3.92 -3.01
C HIS A 57 -2.50 -3.08 -3.15
N TYR A 58 -2.49 -2.19 -4.14
CA TYR A 58 -3.66 -1.44 -4.57
C TYR A 58 -4.07 -1.91 -5.95
N PHE A 59 -5.36 -1.93 -6.21
CA PHE A 59 -5.88 -2.35 -7.50
C PHE A 59 -7.09 -1.51 -7.95
N ASN A 60 -7.23 -1.39 -9.26
CA ASN A 60 -8.43 -0.86 -9.89
C ASN A 60 -8.58 -1.45 -11.29
N PHE A 61 -9.69 -2.17 -11.53
CA PHE A 61 -9.92 -2.93 -12.77
C PHE A 61 -8.77 -3.90 -13.10
N SER A 62 -7.93 -3.55 -14.08
CA SER A 62 -6.79 -4.34 -14.55
C SER A 62 -5.48 -3.58 -14.36
N MET A 63 -5.43 -2.71 -13.35
CA MET A 63 -4.26 -1.93 -12.97
C MET A 63 -3.89 -2.25 -11.53
N ASP A 64 -2.59 -2.41 -11.28
CA ASP A 64 -2.05 -2.85 -10.01
C ASP A 64 -0.91 -1.93 -9.55
N TRP A 65 -0.85 -1.67 -8.25
CA TRP A 65 0.24 -0.94 -7.62
C TRP A 65 0.70 -1.71 -6.38
N TYR A 66 1.93 -2.20 -6.40
CA TYR A 66 2.56 -2.92 -5.31
C TYR A 66 3.54 -2.00 -4.58
N ILE A 67 3.29 -1.71 -3.31
CA ILE A 67 4.08 -0.76 -2.53
C ILE A 67 5.16 -1.50 -1.76
N THR A 68 6.41 -1.16 -2.03
CA THR A 68 7.58 -1.72 -1.33
C THR A 68 8.00 -0.85 -0.14
N GLU A 69 7.78 0.46 -0.23
CA GLU A 69 8.23 1.42 0.78
C GLU A 69 7.16 2.50 0.99
N ARG A 70 6.89 2.82 2.26
CA ARG A 70 6.02 3.94 2.66
C ARG A 70 6.81 5.24 2.72
N ASP A 71 6.11 6.36 2.90
CA ASP A 71 6.76 7.65 3.08
C ASP A 71 7.69 7.64 4.30
N SER A 72 8.86 8.26 4.18
CA SER A 72 9.76 8.51 5.31
C SER A 72 9.31 9.70 6.15
N ASP A 73 8.38 10.51 5.62
CA ASP A 73 7.72 11.64 6.29
C ASP A 73 8.67 12.58 7.06
N PRO A 74 9.71 13.13 6.39
CA PRO A 74 10.70 13.97 7.06
C PRO A 74 10.14 15.32 7.53
N ASP A 75 9.00 15.76 6.97
CA ASP A 75 8.36 17.04 7.25
C ASP A 75 7.07 16.92 8.10
N GLY A 76 6.63 15.70 8.42
CA GLY A 76 5.44 15.45 9.22
C GLY A 76 4.12 15.62 8.46
N ALA A 77 4.15 15.67 7.12
CA ALA A 77 2.96 15.71 6.28
C ALA A 77 2.20 14.36 6.23
N GLY A 78 2.83 13.29 6.73
CA GLY A 78 2.33 11.93 6.74
C GLY A 78 2.55 11.21 5.41
N GLN A 79 1.67 10.27 5.07
CA GLN A 79 1.79 9.48 3.85
C GLN A 79 1.39 10.31 2.61
N ILE A 80 2.37 10.90 1.91
CA ILE A 80 2.15 11.64 0.66
C ILE A 80 2.66 10.84 -0.55
N GLN A 81 3.83 10.21 -0.40
CA GLN A 81 4.54 9.47 -1.44
C GLN A 81 4.93 8.08 -0.96
N ALA A 82 4.85 7.09 -1.85
CA ALA A 82 5.33 5.75 -1.62
C ALA A 82 6.27 5.35 -2.77
N PHE A 83 7.05 4.29 -2.60
CA PHE A 83 7.83 3.68 -3.69
C PHE A 83 7.34 2.25 -3.94
N GLY A 84 7.27 1.87 -5.21
CA GLY A 84 6.73 0.57 -5.58
C GLY A 84 6.69 0.32 -7.07
N LEU A 85 6.00 -0.75 -7.44
CA LEU A 85 5.79 -1.21 -8.81
C LEU A 85 4.37 -0.89 -9.25
N ALA A 86 4.19 -0.18 -10.35
CA ALA A 86 2.90 0.04 -10.98
C ALA A 86 2.83 -0.74 -12.29
N ASP A 87 1.75 -1.50 -12.52
CA ASP A 87 1.42 -2.06 -13.83
C ASP A 87 0.05 -1.56 -14.26
N LEU A 88 0.04 -0.73 -15.30
CA LEU A 88 -1.18 -0.13 -15.86
C LEU A 88 -1.65 -0.85 -17.13
N GLY A 89 -1.15 -2.06 -17.38
CA GLY A 89 -1.43 -2.85 -18.59
C GLY A 89 -0.44 -2.61 -19.73
N TYR A 90 0.65 -1.88 -19.48
CA TYR A 90 1.72 -1.63 -20.45
C TYR A 90 3.07 -2.18 -19.99
N GLY A 91 3.05 -2.98 -18.92
CA GLY A 91 4.21 -3.56 -18.30
C GLY A 91 4.54 -2.87 -16.96
N PRO A 92 5.20 -3.59 -16.05
CA PRO A 92 5.42 -3.13 -14.70
C PRO A 92 6.60 -2.13 -14.63
N GLU A 93 6.38 -0.97 -14.00
CA GLU A 93 7.35 0.11 -13.83
C GLU A 93 7.58 0.42 -12.35
N LEU A 94 8.86 0.52 -11.93
CA LEU A 94 9.21 0.94 -10.57
C LEU A 94 9.29 2.45 -10.49
N GLY A 95 8.70 3.03 -9.45
CA GLY A 95 8.76 4.47 -9.25
C GLY A 95 8.03 4.93 -8.01
N TYR A 96 7.96 6.26 -7.89
CA TYR A 96 7.17 6.90 -6.85
C TYR A 96 5.70 6.89 -7.20
N ILE A 97 4.88 6.54 -6.21
CA ILE A 97 3.44 6.37 -6.32
C ILE A 97 2.79 7.31 -5.29
N SER A 98 1.84 8.13 -5.74
CA SER A 98 1.06 8.97 -4.83
C SER A 98 -0.15 8.20 -4.31
N ILE A 99 -0.10 7.78 -3.04
CA ILE A 99 -1.23 7.12 -2.38
C ILE A 99 -2.46 8.04 -2.32
N ALA A 100 -2.26 9.35 -2.15
CA ALA A 100 -3.33 10.33 -2.20
C ALA A 100 -4.04 10.38 -3.57
N GLU A 101 -3.30 10.19 -4.67
CA GLU A 101 -3.89 10.10 -6.01
C GLU A 101 -4.65 8.79 -6.20
N LEU A 102 -4.10 7.66 -5.76
CA LEU A 102 -4.80 6.37 -5.76
C LEU A 102 -6.15 6.47 -5.05
N ILE A 103 -6.16 7.02 -3.82
CA ILE A 103 -7.37 7.25 -3.03
C ILE A 103 -8.36 8.16 -3.78
N ARG A 104 -7.89 9.27 -4.36
CA ARG A 104 -8.74 10.22 -5.11
C ARG A 104 -9.43 9.53 -6.30
N HIS A 105 -8.79 8.54 -6.90
CA HIS A 105 -9.30 7.80 -8.05
C HIS A 105 -10.02 6.50 -7.69
N ASN A 106 -10.37 6.30 -6.41
CA ASN A 106 -11.02 5.10 -5.89
C ASN A 106 -10.26 3.80 -6.23
N VAL A 107 -8.93 3.86 -6.26
CA VAL A 107 -8.10 2.65 -6.26
C VAL A 107 -8.14 2.08 -4.84
N GLU A 108 -8.42 0.79 -4.73
CA GLU A 108 -8.68 0.14 -3.45
C GLU A 108 -7.42 -0.57 -2.94
N LEU A 109 -7.17 -0.49 -1.64
CA LEU A 109 -6.14 -1.29 -0.96
C LEU A 109 -6.66 -2.72 -0.75
N ASP A 110 -5.91 -3.74 -1.17
CA ASP A 110 -6.22 -5.13 -0.84
C ASP A 110 -5.95 -5.40 0.64
N PHE A 111 -7.02 -5.71 1.39
CA PHE A 111 -6.97 -5.97 2.83
C PHE A 111 -6.38 -7.34 3.18
N TYR A 112 -6.22 -8.22 2.20
CA TYR A 112 -5.78 -9.60 2.38
C TYR A 112 -4.49 -9.91 1.60
N PHE A 113 -3.80 -8.88 1.13
CA PHE A 113 -2.55 -9.06 0.42
C PHE A 113 -1.44 -9.56 1.35
N ASP A 114 -0.88 -10.72 1.03
CA ASP A 114 0.31 -11.25 1.69
C ASP A 114 1.60 -10.66 1.09
N PRO A 115 2.48 -10.05 1.92
CA PRO A 115 3.74 -9.51 1.44
C PRO A 115 4.59 -10.55 0.71
N LYS A 116 5.11 -10.17 -0.45
CA LYS A 116 5.93 -11.04 -1.31
C LYS A 116 6.91 -10.25 -2.16
N THR A 117 7.90 -10.93 -2.72
CA THR A 117 8.95 -10.27 -3.50
C THR A 117 8.43 -9.76 -4.85
N LEU A 118 9.07 -8.72 -5.38
CA LEU A 118 8.79 -8.26 -6.75
C LEU A 118 9.04 -9.36 -7.79
N ALA A 119 9.98 -10.28 -7.53
CA ALA A 119 10.20 -11.46 -8.37
C ALA A 119 8.95 -12.37 -8.44
N GLU A 120 8.28 -12.60 -7.31
CA GLU A 120 7.04 -13.39 -7.26
C GLU A 120 5.86 -12.69 -7.93
N ILE A 121 5.82 -11.36 -7.88
CA ILE A 121 4.77 -10.56 -8.53
C ILE A 121 4.89 -10.57 -10.06
N LYS A 122 6.11 -10.55 -10.58
CA LYS A 122 6.40 -10.50 -12.03
C LYS A 122 6.37 -11.87 -12.73
N ALA A 123 6.13 -12.95 -11.98
CA ALA A 123 6.27 -14.34 -12.43
C ALA A 123 5.08 -14.85 -13.28
#